data_AF-A0A9P6MLA8-F1
#
_entry.id   AF-A0A9P6MLA8-F1
#
_cell.length_a   1.000
_cell.length_b   1.000
_cell.length_c   1.000
_cell.angle_alpha   90.00
_cell.angle_beta   90.00
_cell.angle_gamma   90.00
#
_symmetry.space_group_name_H-M   'P 1'
#
loop_
_entity.id
_entity.type
_entity.pdbx_description
1 polymer ?
#
loop_
_entity_poly.entity_id
_entity_poly.type
_entity_poly.pdbx_seq_one_letter_code
_entity_poly.pdbx_strand_id
1 'polypeptide(L)'
;MAYGSSISNGSVTPASTNIPIVIITLNGIVRICGLWPRLHSFSIGLEGSPDLAAARVAAELLKTVHYEYTFAVQDGLDAVADVIYHLETYDVTTIRASTPMYLLSRKIRAMGVKMVLSGEGADEIFGGYLYFHSAPNADELHSETVSRVKNLHYADCLRANKSTMAWGVEARVPFLDKAFLDVAMNVDPKEKMSYKGKMEKHILRKAFDTSDEPSTKPYLPDSILWRQKEQFSDGVGYSWIDTLKDTALVKVSDEAFAKASERWLKDTPQTKEAYWYREIFEHWYPQDACTESVVRWIPRADWGCPADPSGRAQKAHDAAYEKSA
;
A
#
# COMPACT_ATOMS: atom_id res chain seq x y z
N MET A 1 11.56 48.24 26.67
CA MET A 1 10.72 48.40 25.46
C MET A 1 9.74 47.24 25.43
N ALA A 2 8.45 47.51 25.27
CA ALA A 2 7.43 46.48 25.15
C ALA A 2 6.98 46.38 23.69
N TYR A 3 6.96 45.15 23.16
CA TYR A 3 6.17 44.70 22.01
C TYR A 3 6.07 43.16 22.20
N GLY A 4 4.90 42.54 22.39
CA GLY A 4 3.55 43.10 22.36
C GLY A 4 2.87 42.86 21.01
N SER A 5 2.56 41.60 20.70
CA SER A 5 1.64 41.22 19.63
C SER A 5 0.89 39.93 20.01
N SER A 6 -0.39 40.10 20.32
CA SER A 6 -1.36 39.02 20.55
C SER A 6 -1.97 38.55 19.23
N ILE A 7 -1.99 37.23 18.99
CA ILE A 7 -2.76 36.57 17.93
C ILE A 7 -3.33 35.28 18.56
N SER A 8 -4.43 35.39 19.31
CA SER A 8 -5.82 35.17 18.89
C SER A 8 -6.22 33.68 18.82
N ASN A 9 -7.15 33.27 19.68
CA ASN A 9 -7.78 31.95 19.65
C ASN A 9 -8.49 31.72 18.31
N GLY A 10 -8.07 30.68 17.58
CA GLY A 10 -8.74 30.20 16.37
C GLY A 10 -9.08 28.72 16.51
N SER A 11 -10.33 28.43 16.86
CA SER A 11 -10.91 27.09 16.76
C SER A 11 -11.20 26.74 15.29
N VAL A 12 -10.92 25.52 14.86
CA VAL A 12 -11.86 24.63 14.13
C VAL A 12 -11.16 23.30 13.73
N THR A 13 -11.91 22.24 14.00
CA THR A 13 -11.86 20.77 13.85
C THR A 13 -11.32 20.13 12.52
N PRO A 14 -11.07 18.78 12.48
CA PRO A 14 -9.88 18.18 11.84
C PRO A 14 -10.13 16.95 10.90
N ALA A 15 -9.09 16.10 10.66
CA ALA A 15 -9.18 14.82 9.90
C ALA A 15 -8.08 13.71 10.16
N SER A 16 -8.15 12.49 9.53
CA SER A 16 -7.07 11.44 9.31
C SER A 16 -7.33 10.06 8.53
N THR A 17 -7.11 9.88 7.20
CA THR A 17 -7.37 8.64 6.37
C THR A 17 -6.12 7.83 6.10
N ASN A 18 -6.22 6.51 6.30
CA ASN A 18 -5.89 5.43 5.36
C ASN A 18 -4.71 5.67 4.39
N ILE A 19 -3.58 5.96 5.02
CA ILE A 19 -2.21 5.74 4.58
C ILE A 19 -1.81 4.32 5.05
N PRO A 20 -0.71 3.71 4.58
CA PRO A 20 -0.08 2.56 5.23
C PRO A 20 0.53 2.97 6.59
N ILE A 21 -0.30 3.36 7.55
CA ILE A 21 0.14 3.59 8.92
C ILE A 21 0.25 2.23 9.60
N VAL A 22 1.40 1.97 10.19
CA VAL A 22 1.51 0.96 11.25
C VAL A 22 0.72 1.46 12.47
N ILE A 23 -0.59 1.15 12.52
CA ILE A 23 -1.44 1.45 13.68
C ILE A 23 -1.53 0.22 14.55
N ILE A 24 -0.76 0.20 15.64
CA ILE A 24 -0.98 -0.74 16.73
C ILE A 24 -2.29 -0.36 17.44
N THR A 25 -3.40 -1.03 17.16
CA THR A 25 -4.63 -0.87 17.96
C THR A 25 -4.75 -1.96 19.01
N LEU A 26 -5.01 -1.53 20.25
CA LEU A 26 -6.04 -2.10 21.13
C LEU A 26 -6.10 -1.29 22.43
N ASN A 27 -7.13 -0.45 22.57
CA ASN A 27 -7.53 0.06 23.89
C ASN A 27 -8.25 -1.09 24.62
N GLY A 28 -7.51 -1.81 25.46
CA GLY A 28 -8.07 -2.94 26.20
C GLY A 28 -7.02 -3.97 26.59
N ILE A 29 -6.31 -3.72 27.70
CA ILE A 29 -5.50 -4.72 28.42
C ILE A 29 -4.43 -5.41 27.56
N VAL A 30 -3.51 -4.63 27.00
CA VAL A 30 -2.14 -5.12 26.75
C VAL A 30 -1.23 -4.49 27.78
N ARG A 31 -0.57 -5.31 28.59
CA ARG A 31 0.35 -4.87 29.64
C ARG A 31 1.56 -4.22 28.94
N ILE A 32 1.57 -2.89 28.92
CA ILE A 32 2.63 -2.07 28.32
C ILE A 32 3.99 -2.61 28.77
N CYS A 33 4.75 -3.14 27.81
CA CYS A 33 6.15 -3.47 28.05
C CYS A 33 6.88 -2.16 28.33
N GLY A 34 7.56 -2.04 29.47
CA GLY A 34 8.05 -0.77 30.03
C GLY A 34 9.03 0.04 29.16
N LEU A 35 9.39 -0.48 27.98
CA LEU A 35 10.21 0.17 26.95
C LEU A 35 9.41 1.12 26.03
N TRP A 36 8.09 0.92 25.87
CA TRP A 36 7.27 1.68 24.91
C TRP A 36 5.96 2.17 25.56
N PRO A 37 6.00 3.25 26.37
CA PRO A 37 4.86 3.71 27.18
C PRO A 37 3.76 4.46 26.40
N ARG A 38 3.96 4.69 25.10
CA ARG A 38 3.00 5.29 24.18
C ARG A 38 2.92 4.45 22.92
N LEU A 39 1.97 4.77 22.04
CA LEU A 39 1.93 4.18 20.71
C LEU A 39 2.95 4.84 19.79
N HIS A 40 3.70 4.05 19.03
CA HIS A 40 4.64 4.54 18.02
C HIS A 40 4.10 4.16 16.63
N SER A 41 4.15 5.09 15.70
CA SER A 41 3.64 4.92 14.33
C SER A 41 4.71 5.32 13.32
N PHE A 42 4.69 4.69 12.16
CA PHE A 42 5.77 4.74 11.18
C PHE A 42 5.21 5.03 9.79
N SER A 43 5.92 5.86 9.02
CA SER A 43 5.64 6.15 7.61
C SER A 43 6.95 6.22 6.82
N ILE A 44 6.88 5.98 5.51
CA ILE A 44 8.00 6.21 4.59
C ILE A 44 7.51 6.81 3.28
N GLY A 45 8.31 7.68 2.68
CA GLY A 45 8.06 8.28 1.38
C GLY A 45 9.29 9.00 0.85
N LEU A 46 9.16 9.59 -0.34
CA LEU A 46 10.06 10.66 -0.77
C LEU A 46 9.69 11.96 -0.05
N GLU A 47 10.62 12.92 -0.02
CA GLU A 47 10.39 14.24 0.59
C GLU A 47 9.13 14.90 0.01
N GLY A 48 8.22 15.33 0.89
CA GLY A 48 6.94 15.93 0.49
C GLY A 48 5.88 14.98 -0.10
N SER A 49 6.01 13.65 0.04
CA SER A 49 5.01 12.73 -0.54
C SER A 49 3.61 12.87 0.10
N PRO A 50 2.53 12.58 -0.66
CA PRO A 50 1.16 12.60 -0.15
C PRO A 50 0.93 11.70 1.07
N ASP A 51 1.64 10.56 1.12
CA ASP A 51 1.51 9.62 2.24
C ASP A 51 2.20 10.11 3.52
N LEU A 52 3.35 10.79 3.44
CA LEU A 52 3.97 11.40 4.62
C LEU A 52 3.08 12.50 5.21
N ALA A 53 2.56 13.40 4.36
CA ALA A 53 1.67 14.48 4.79
C ALA A 53 0.42 13.94 5.50
N ALA A 54 -0.18 12.87 4.98
CA ALA A 54 -1.38 12.27 5.54
C ALA A 54 -1.10 11.41 6.78
N ALA A 55 0.04 10.70 6.85
CA ALA A 55 0.49 9.98 8.04
C ALA A 55 0.60 10.90 9.25
N ARG A 56 1.13 12.11 9.03
CA ARG A 56 1.26 13.16 10.05
C ARG A 56 -0.08 13.60 10.62
N VAL A 57 -1.07 13.86 9.77
CA VAL A 57 -2.45 14.24 10.16
C VAL A 57 -3.09 13.15 11.04
N ALA A 58 -2.93 11.88 10.66
CA ALA A 58 -3.44 10.75 11.45
C ALA A 58 -2.72 10.54 12.77
N ALA A 59 -1.40 10.66 12.77
CA ALA A 59 -0.59 10.53 13.97
C ALA A 59 -0.92 11.60 15.02
N GLU A 60 -1.30 12.81 14.60
CA GLU A 60 -1.70 13.92 15.46
C GLU A 60 -3.01 13.63 16.21
N LEU A 61 -4.08 13.23 15.51
CA LEU A 61 -5.36 12.89 16.16
C LEU A 61 -5.25 11.67 17.09
N LEU A 62 -4.50 10.65 16.66
CA LEU A 62 -4.24 9.42 17.41
C LEU A 62 -3.22 9.62 18.54
N LYS A 63 -2.53 10.77 18.59
CA LYS A 63 -1.52 11.14 19.60
C LYS A 63 -0.37 10.13 19.71
N THR A 64 0.01 9.56 18.57
CA THR A 64 1.13 8.62 18.49
C THR A 64 2.49 9.34 18.48
N VAL A 65 3.55 8.66 18.89
CA VAL A 65 4.91 9.09 18.61
C VAL A 65 5.22 8.72 17.16
N HIS A 66 5.10 9.70 16.26
CA HIS A 66 5.28 9.47 14.83
C HIS A 66 6.75 9.50 14.43
N TYR A 67 7.16 8.58 13.56
CA TYR A 67 8.45 8.55 12.90
C TYR A 67 8.20 8.60 11.40
N GLU A 68 8.50 9.76 10.85
CA GLU A 68 8.42 10.04 9.43
C GLU A 68 9.80 9.80 8.82
N TYR A 69 9.91 8.84 7.89
CA TYR A 69 11.17 8.53 7.22
C TYR A 69 11.13 8.93 5.76
N THR A 70 12.19 9.60 5.31
CA THR A 70 12.48 9.78 3.90
C THR A 70 13.62 8.87 3.45
N PHE A 71 13.64 8.54 2.16
CA PHE A 71 14.74 7.84 1.49
C PHE A 71 15.10 8.58 0.20
N ALA A 72 16.37 8.53 -0.20
CA ALA A 72 16.76 9.01 -1.51
C ALA A 72 16.35 7.99 -2.57
N VAL A 73 15.99 8.44 -3.77
CA VAL A 73 15.66 7.52 -4.89
C VAL A 73 16.81 6.52 -5.15
N GLN A 74 18.07 6.96 -5.00
CA GLN A 74 19.24 6.08 -5.11
C GLN A 74 19.26 4.98 -4.03
N ASP A 75 18.92 5.27 -2.77
CA ASP A 75 18.80 4.25 -1.72
C ASP A 75 17.77 3.16 -2.11
N GLY A 76 16.72 3.56 -2.83
CA GLY A 76 15.72 2.67 -3.40
C GLY A 76 16.28 1.81 -4.53
N LEU A 77 16.98 2.44 -5.50
CA LEU A 77 17.60 1.73 -6.64
C LEU A 77 18.63 0.70 -6.19
N ASP A 78 19.51 1.08 -5.24
CA ASP A 78 20.56 0.23 -4.71
C ASP A 78 19.98 -0.97 -3.94
N ALA A 79 18.81 -0.81 -3.31
CA ALA A 79 18.10 -1.86 -2.59
C ALA A 79 17.33 -2.85 -3.49
N VAL A 80 17.11 -2.58 -4.79
CA VAL A 80 16.27 -3.43 -5.66
C VAL A 80 16.78 -4.88 -5.70
N ALA A 81 18.09 -5.09 -5.72
CA ALA A 81 18.67 -6.44 -5.79
C ALA A 81 18.43 -7.25 -4.50
N ASP A 82 18.61 -6.63 -3.33
CA ASP A 82 18.33 -7.24 -2.03
C ASP A 82 16.82 -7.47 -1.83
N VAL A 83 15.99 -6.55 -2.32
CA VAL A 83 14.53 -6.67 -2.26
C VAL A 83 14.06 -7.86 -3.08
N ILE A 84 14.56 -8.04 -4.32
CA ILE A 84 14.23 -9.22 -5.14
C ILE A 84 14.72 -10.51 -4.49
N TYR A 85 15.93 -10.51 -3.91
CA TYR A 85 16.44 -11.63 -3.13
C TYR A 85 15.48 -11.98 -1.98
N HIS A 86 15.14 -11.02 -1.13
CA HIS A 86 14.28 -11.26 0.04
C HIS A 86 12.83 -11.62 -0.30
N LEU A 87 12.27 -11.09 -1.40
CA LEU A 87 10.89 -11.37 -1.79
C LEU A 87 10.74 -12.71 -2.53
N GLU A 88 11.77 -13.17 -3.24
CA GLU A 88 11.71 -14.34 -4.12
C GLU A 88 10.64 -14.18 -5.22
N THR A 89 10.56 -12.99 -5.85
CA THR A 89 9.69 -12.73 -7.00
C THR A 89 10.28 -11.70 -7.95
N TYR A 90 9.87 -11.75 -9.22
CA TYR A 90 10.14 -10.74 -10.25
C TYR A 90 8.88 -9.92 -10.62
N ASP A 91 7.82 -9.97 -9.79
CA ASP A 91 6.60 -9.19 -10.03
C ASP A 91 6.81 -7.68 -9.79
N VAL A 92 6.53 -6.90 -10.84
CA VAL A 92 6.80 -5.45 -10.91
C VAL A 92 6.02 -4.68 -9.84
N THR A 93 4.72 -4.97 -9.67
CA THR A 93 3.88 -4.29 -8.66
C THR A 93 4.42 -4.57 -7.26
N THR A 94 4.73 -5.84 -7.01
CA THR A 94 5.25 -6.30 -5.73
C THR A 94 6.59 -5.65 -5.41
N ILE A 95 7.56 -5.63 -6.34
CA ILE A 95 8.89 -5.02 -6.12
C ILE A 95 8.78 -3.51 -5.89
N ARG A 96 8.05 -2.77 -6.75
CA ARG A 96 7.83 -1.33 -6.62
C ARG A 96 7.31 -0.92 -5.23
N ALA A 97 6.35 -1.68 -4.69
CA ALA A 97 5.76 -1.43 -3.38
C ALA A 97 6.58 -2.00 -2.20
N SER A 98 7.39 -3.04 -2.43
CA SER A 98 8.19 -3.65 -1.37
C SER A 98 9.43 -2.84 -1.01
N THR A 99 10.08 -2.17 -1.97
CA THR A 99 11.34 -1.47 -1.70
C THR A 99 11.23 -0.42 -0.59
N PRO A 100 10.24 0.49 -0.55
CA PRO A 100 10.08 1.41 0.58
C PRO A 100 9.74 0.67 1.88
N MET A 101 8.95 -0.41 1.83
CA MET A 101 8.61 -1.21 3.02
C MET A 101 9.84 -1.91 3.63
N TYR A 102 10.75 -2.43 2.78
CA TYR A 102 12.04 -2.98 3.19
C TYR A 102 12.93 -1.91 3.86
N LEU A 103 13.06 -0.74 3.24
CA LEU A 103 13.82 0.39 3.79
C LEU A 103 13.25 0.89 5.14
N LEU A 104 11.92 0.97 5.25
CA LEU A 104 11.23 1.32 6.50
C LEU A 104 11.47 0.28 7.59
N SER A 105 11.39 -1.01 7.24
CA SER A 105 11.61 -2.12 8.18
C SER A 105 13.03 -2.09 8.77
N ARG A 106 14.04 -1.70 7.98
CA ARG A 106 15.41 -1.46 8.47
C ARG A 106 15.45 -0.40 9.58
N LYS A 107 14.73 0.73 9.39
CA LYS A 107 14.65 1.84 10.36
C LYS A 107 13.90 1.42 11.63
N ILE A 108 12.75 0.75 11.47
CA ILE A 108 11.94 0.21 12.57
C ILE A 108 12.76 -0.76 13.43
N ARG A 109 13.48 -1.70 12.79
CA ARG A 109 14.36 -2.63 13.51
C ARG A 109 15.49 -1.93 14.26
N ALA A 110 16.09 -0.90 13.68
CA ALA A 110 17.17 -0.15 14.31
C ALA A 110 16.74 0.56 15.60
N MET A 111 15.45 0.86 15.75
CA MET A 111 14.86 1.38 17.00
C MET A 111 14.56 0.29 18.05
N GLY A 112 14.82 -0.98 17.76
CA GLY A 112 14.51 -2.11 18.64
C GLY A 112 13.05 -2.60 18.59
N VAL A 113 12.23 -2.07 17.68
CA VAL A 113 10.88 -2.58 17.42
C VAL A 113 10.98 -3.94 16.70
N LYS A 114 10.14 -4.89 17.13
CA LYS A 114 10.15 -6.28 16.63
C LYS A 114 8.81 -6.72 16.03
N MET A 115 7.74 -5.95 16.19
CA MET A 115 6.41 -6.27 15.70
C MET A 115 5.68 -4.99 15.30
N VAL A 116 4.93 -5.05 14.20
CA VAL A 116 4.11 -3.97 13.64
C VAL A 116 2.73 -4.52 13.24
N LEU A 117 1.66 -3.76 13.45
CA LEU A 117 0.38 -4.03 12.78
C LEU A 117 0.36 -3.29 11.45
N SER A 118 -0.26 -3.84 10.41
CA SER A 118 -0.36 -3.24 9.07
C SER A 118 -1.72 -3.49 8.42
N GLY A 119 -2.04 -2.72 7.38
CA GLY A 119 -3.38 -2.60 6.78
C GLY A 119 -3.69 -3.52 5.60
N GLU A 120 -2.79 -4.42 5.22
CA GLU A 120 -2.99 -5.38 4.12
C GLU A 120 -4.26 -6.23 4.28
N GLY A 121 -4.90 -6.59 3.17
CA GLY A 121 -6.17 -7.30 3.13
C GLY A 121 -7.39 -6.38 2.98
N ALA A 122 -7.30 -5.11 3.41
CA ALA A 122 -8.44 -4.20 3.38
C ALA A 122 -8.94 -3.89 1.95
N ASP A 123 -8.05 -3.82 0.96
CA ASP A 123 -8.43 -3.54 -0.44
C ASP A 123 -9.04 -4.77 -1.12
N GLU A 124 -8.54 -5.95 -0.78
CA GLU A 124 -8.97 -7.25 -1.31
C GLU A 124 -10.33 -7.68 -0.75
N ILE A 125 -10.60 -7.39 0.53
CA ILE A 125 -11.86 -7.73 1.20
C ILE A 125 -13.01 -6.80 0.79
N PHE A 126 -12.72 -5.50 0.63
CA PHE A 126 -13.73 -4.45 0.49
C PHE A 126 -13.78 -3.77 -0.89
N GLY A 127 -13.06 -4.28 -1.89
CA GLY A 127 -13.07 -3.70 -3.25
C GLY A 127 -12.35 -2.35 -3.33
N GLY A 128 -11.19 -2.24 -2.68
CA GLY A 128 -10.51 -0.96 -2.45
C GLY A 128 -9.54 -0.49 -3.52
N TYR A 129 -9.16 -1.34 -4.47
CA TYR A 129 -8.39 -0.90 -5.64
C TYR A 129 -9.27 -0.12 -6.63
N LEU A 130 -8.73 0.93 -7.24
CA LEU A 130 -9.48 1.80 -8.16
C LEU A 130 -10.12 1.07 -9.36
N TYR A 131 -9.59 -0.10 -9.76
CA TYR A 131 -10.17 -0.91 -10.83
C TYR A 131 -11.53 -1.54 -10.44
N PHE A 132 -11.87 -1.67 -9.15
CA PHE A 132 -13.20 -2.12 -8.71
C PHE A 132 -14.31 -1.12 -9.06
N HIS A 133 -14.00 0.12 -9.42
CA HIS A 133 -14.99 1.04 -10.01
C HIS A 133 -15.48 0.57 -11.39
N SER A 134 -14.73 -0.29 -12.07
CA SER A 134 -15.12 -0.94 -13.34
C SER A 134 -15.80 -2.31 -13.14
N ALA A 135 -16.04 -2.76 -11.90
CA ALA A 135 -16.70 -4.04 -11.65
C ALA A 135 -18.12 -4.05 -12.26
N PRO A 136 -18.46 -4.97 -13.18
CA PRO A 136 -19.72 -4.93 -13.91
C PRO A 136 -20.97 -5.06 -13.04
N ASN A 137 -20.87 -5.82 -11.95
CA ASN A 137 -21.95 -6.08 -11.00
C ASN A 137 -21.37 -6.59 -9.66
N ALA A 138 -22.24 -6.78 -8.66
CA ALA A 138 -21.85 -7.18 -7.32
C ALA A 138 -21.30 -8.62 -7.24
N ASP A 139 -21.73 -9.53 -8.11
CA ASP A 139 -21.27 -10.93 -8.11
C ASP A 139 -19.86 -11.06 -8.71
N GLU A 140 -19.57 -10.26 -9.75
CA GLU A 140 -18.21 -10.06 -10.30
C GLU A 140 -17.27 -9.43 -9.25
N LEU A 141 -17.73 -8.39 -8.54
CA LEU A 141 -16.96 -7.80 -7.44
C LEU A 141 -16.69 -8.85 -6.35
N HIS A 142 -17.71 -9.60 -5.92
CA HIS A 142 -17.55 -10.63 -4.88
C HIS A 142 -16.55 -11.71 -5.32
N SER A 143 -16.72 -12.24 -6.53
CA SER A 143 -15.84 -13.27 -7.10
C SER A 143 -14.38 -12.79 -7.18
N GLU A 144 -14.17 -11.53 -7.56
CA GLU A 144 -12.84 -10.91 -7.54
C GLU A 144 -12.30 -10.73 -6.11
N THR A 145 -13.08 -10.22 -5.15
CA THR A 145 -12.62 -10.10 -3.75
C THR A 145 -12.22 -11.45 -3.16
N VAL A 146 -13.00 -12.52 -3.42
CA VAL A 146 -12.68 -13.90 -3.03
C VAL A 146 -11.40 -14.39 -3.73
N SER A 147 -11.23 -14.10 -5.02
CA SER A 147 -10.03 -14.45 -5.78
C SER A 147 -8.78 -13.76 -5.22
N ARG A 148 -8.86 -12.45 -4.94
CA ARG A 148 -7.76 -11.66 -4.38
C ARG A 148 -7.40 -12.14 -2.97
N VAL A 149 -8.36 -12.31 -2.08
CA VAL A 149 -8.11 -12.85 -0.72
C VAL A 149 -7.47 -14.24 -0.77
N LYS A 150 -7.89 -15.12 -1.68
CA LYS A 150 -7.29 -16.46 -1.88
C LYS A 150 -5.87 -16.46 -2.44
N ASN A 151 -5.42 -15.37 -3.07
CA ASN A 151 -4.11 -15.26 -3.72
C ASN A 151 -3.18 -14.25 -3.04
N LEU A 152 -3.59 -13.67 -1.90
CA LEU A 152 -2.81 -12.72 -1.10
C LEU A 152 -1.40 -13.23 -0.76
N HIS A 153 -1.23 -14.54 -0.57
CA HIS A 153 0.06 -15.17 -0.26
C HIS A 153 1.08 -15.13 -1.41
N TYR A 154 0.66 -14.76 -2.63
CA TYR A 154 1.57 -14.47 -3.75
C TYR A 154 1.88 -12.97 -3.93
N ALA A 155 1.14 -12.08 -3.25
CA ALA A 155 1.23 -10.63 -3.45
C ALA A 155 1.41 -9.89 -2.11
N ASP A 156 0.36 -9.28 -1.57
CA ASP A 156 0.48 -8.35 -0.44
C ASP A 156 0.91 -9.03 0.88
N CYS A 157 0.53 -10.29 1.13
CA CYS A 157 1.08 -11.04 2.27
C CYS A 157 2.54 -11.46 2.03
N LEU A 158 2.93 -11.79 0.80
CA LEU A 158 4.32 -12.07 0.44
C LEU A 158 5.18 -10.83 0.71
N ARG A 159 4.78 -9.67 0.18
CA ARG A 159 5.42 -8.36 0.41
C ARG A 159 5.50 -8.03 1.89
N ALA A 160 4.38 -8.01 2.60
CA ALA A 160 4.32 -7.55 3.98
C ALA A 160 5.13 -8.46 4.91
N ASN A 161 5.08 -9.78 4.72
CA ASN A 161 5.88 -10.71 5.51
C ASN A 161 7.37 -10.62 5.17
N LYS A 162 7.76 -10.81 3.90
CA LYS A 162 9.18 -10.93 3.53
C LYS A 162 9.94 -9.61 3.66
N SER A 163 9.34 -8.47 3.31
CA SER A 163 9.99 -7.14 3.42
C SER A 163 10.27 -6.75 4.88
N THR A 164 9.40 -7.15 5.81
CA THR A 164 9.57 -6.86 7.25
C THR A 164 10.48 -7.88 7.93
N MET A 165 10.35 -9.17 7.58
CA MET A 165 11.20 -10.24 8.09
C MET A 165 12.65 -10.18 7.60
N ALA A 166 12.92 -9.55 6.46
CA ALA A 166 14.29 -9.23 6.02
C ALA A 166 15.10 -8.47 7.10
N TRP A 167 14.41 -7.68 7.94
CA TRP A 167 15.00 -6.98 9.08
C TRP A 167 14.54 -7.55 10.44
N GLY A 168 13.94 -8.74 10.45
CA GLY A 168 13.43 -9.39 11.66
C GLY A 168 12.35 -8.58 12.38
N VAL A 169 11.43 -7.97 11.64
CA VAL A 169 10.23 -7.30 12.15
C VAL A 169 9.02 -8.16 11.78
N GLU A 170 8.21 -8.53 12.77
CA GLU A 170 6.97 -9.30 12.56
C GLU A 170 5.82 -8.38 12.12
N ALA A 171 5.36 -8.49 10.88
CA ALA A 171 4.10 -7.88 10.46
C ALA A 171 2.88 -8.72 10.89
N ARG A 172 1.88 -8.06 11.45
CA ARG A 172 0.54 -8.62 11.72
C ARG A 172 -0.52 -7.83 10.96
N VAL A 173 -1.55 -8.50 10.47
CA VAL A 173 -2.50 -7.96 9.49
C VAL A 173 -3.94 -8.18 9.98
N PRO A 174 -4.50 -7.28 10.83
CA PRO A 174 -5.79 -7.51 11.50
C PRO A 174 -6.98 -7.71 10.55
N PHE A 175 -6.94 -7.13 9.35
CA PHE A 175 -7.97 -7.36 8.32
C PHE A 175 -8.03 -8.82 7.83
N LEU A 176 -6.96 -9.60 8.01
CA LEU A 176 -6.88 -11.01 7.63
C LEU A 176 -7.04 -11.96 8.83
N ASP A 177 -7.52 -11.44 9.97
CA ASP A 177 -8.05 -12.29 11.04
C ASP A 177 -9.22 -13.13 10.50
N LYS A 178 -9.29 -14.40 10.92
CA LYS A 178 -10.30 -15.34 10.42
C LYS A 178 -11.73 -14.92 10.82
N ALA A 179 -11.94 -14.49 12.06
CA ALA A 179 -13.27 -14.09 12.52
C ALA A 179 -13.69 -12.76 11.87
N PHE A 180 -12.75 -11.84 11.62
CA PHE A 180 -13.02 -10.65 10.82
C PHE A 180 -13.40 -11.00 9.37
N LEU A 181 -12.66 -11.91 8.71
CA LEU A 181 -12.98 -12.39 7.36
C LEU A 181 -14.35 -13.07 7.28
N ASP A 182 -14.70 -13.91 8.26
CA ASP A 182 -15.99 -14.58 8.35
C ASP A 182 -17.15 -13.56 8.42
N VAL A 183 -16.96 -12.38 9.03
CA VAL A 183 -17.95 -11.29 8.97
C VAL A 183 -17.86 -10.53 7.64
N ALA A 184 -16.68 -10.01 7.29
CA ALA A 184 -16.50 -9.07 6.20
C ALA A 184 -16.76 -9.68 4.81
N MET A 185 -16.55 -10.98 4.62
CA MET A 185 -16.84 -11.67 3.35
C MET A 185 -18.32 -12.08 3.19
N ASN A 186 -19.09 -12.14 4.27
CA ASN A 186 -20.54 -12.44 4.25
C ASN A 186 -21.44 -11.20 4.14
N VAL A 187 -20.87 -9.99 4.12
CA VAL A 187 -21.58 -8.74 3.80
C VAL A 187 -22.06 -8.77 2.33
N ASP A 188 -23.31 -8.34 2.07
CA ASP A 188 -23.85 -8.23 0.69
C ASP A 188 -22.88 -7.41 -0.17
N PRO A 189 -22.35 -7.96 -1.27
CA PRO A 189 -21.35 -7.28 -2.10
C PRO A 189 -21.85 -5.96 -2.71
N LYS A 190 -23.18 -5.73 -2.78
CA LYS A 190 -23.74 -4.43 -3.17
C LYS A 190 -23.31 -3.29 -2.23
N GLU A 191 -23.02 -3.56 -0.96
CA GLU A 191 -22.52 -2.55 -0.02
C GLU A 191 -21.01 -2.27 -0.18
N LYS A 192 -20.28 -3.14 -0.90
CA LYS A 192 -18.87 -2.95 -1.27
C LYS A 192 -18.69 -2.22 -2.61
N MET A 193 -19.73 -2.15 -3.44
CA MET A 193 -19.69 -1.52 -4.77
C MET A 193 -19.51 0.01 -4.72
N SER A 194 -18.54 0.53 -5.47
CA SER A 194 -18.26 1.96 -5.66
C SER A 194 -19.20 2.65 -6.66
N TYR A 195 -20.52 2.48 -6.53
CA TYR A 195 -21.53 3.08 -7.42
C TYR A 195 -22.27 4.28 -6.81
N LYS A 196 -22.97 5.05 -7.65
CA LYS A 196 -23.92 6.13 -7.24
C LYS A 196 -23.33 7.14 -6.23
N GLY A 197 -22.06 7.51 -6.39
CA GLY A 197 -21.38 8.45 -5.50
C GLY A 197 -20.76 7.84 -4.24
N LYS A 198 -20.91 6.53 -4.01
CA LYS A 198 -20.06 5.80 -3.04
C LYS A 198 -18.65 5.66 -3.60
N MET A 199 -17.65 5.92 -2.76
CA MET A 199 -16.24 5.66 -3.06
C MET A 199 -15.83 4.23 -2.70
N GLU A 200 -14.62 3.83 -3.06
CA GLU A 200 -14.07 2.53 -2.71
C GLU A 200 -13.99 2.30 -1.18
N LYS A 201 -14.38 1.10 -0.75
CA LYS A 201 -14.49 0.71 0.67
C LYS A 201 -15.50 1.55 1.48
N HIS A 202 -16.54 2.10 0.84
CA HIS A 202 -17.54 2.96 1.51
C HIS A 202 -18.12 2.35 2.80
N ILE A 203 -18.48 1.06 2.80
CA ILE A 203 -18.99 0.37 4.01
C ILE A 203 -17.97 0.34 5.16
N LEU A 204 -16.69 0.12 4.86
CA LEU A 204 -15.63 0.17 5.87
C LEU A 204 -15.47 1.61 6.40
N ARG A 205 -15.55 2.63 5.54
CA ARG A 205 -15.49 4.04 5.93
C ARG A 205 -16.66 4.42 6.85
N LYS A 206 -17.90 4.08 6.48
CA LYS A 206 -19.08 4.31 7.35
C LYS A 206 -19.01 3.54 8.68
N ALA A 207 -18.34 2.39 8.76
CA ALA A 207 -18.18 1.65 10.02
C ALA A 207 -17.24 2.34 11.04
N PHE A 208 -16.42 3.31 10.60
CA PHE A 208 -15.57 4.15 11.46
C PHE A 208 -15.99 5.63 11.45
N ASP A 209 -17.07 5.96 10.74
CA ASP A 209 -17.62 7.31 10.66
C ASP A 209 -18.55 7.56 11.84
N THR A 210 -18.18 8.53 12.68
CA THR A 210 -18.94 8.90 13.89
C THR A 210 -19.69 10.22 13.72
N SER A 211 -19.92 10.70 12.49
CA SER A 211 -20.67 11.94 12.21
C SER A 211 -22.04 11.96 12.89
N ASP A 212 -22.66 10.79 12.97
CA ASP A 212 -24.02 10.57 13.44
C ASP A 212 -24.06 10.22 14.95
N GLU A 213 -22.90 10.20 15.63
CA GLU A 213 -22.72 9.84 17.04
C GLU A 213 -22.03 10.96 17.86
N PRO A 214 -22.74 12.03 18.30
CA PRO A 214 -22.11 13.21 18.90
C PRO A 214 -21.31 12.98 20.20
N SER A 215 -21.52 11.85 20.88
CA SER A 215 -20.79 11.44 22.09
C SER A 215 -19.53 10.62 21.80
N THR A 216 -19.38 10.11 20.58
CA THR A 216 -18.26 9.25 20.19
C THR A 216 -17.15 10.12 19.61
N LYS A 217 -15.94 10.04 20.19
CA LYS A 217 -14.78 10.71 19.60
C LYS A 217 -14.49 10.07 18.24
N PRO A 218 -14.32 10.85 17.15
CA PRO A 218 -13.87 10.29 15.87
C PRO A 218 -12.62 9.43 16.04
N TYR A 219 -12.67 8.20 15.51
CA TYR A 219 -11.51 7.34 15.34
C TYR A 219 -10.46 8.02 14.47
N LEU A 220 -10.99 8.72 13.47
CA LEU A 220 -10.41 9.44 12.36
C LEU A 220 -11.50 10.45 11.91
N PRO A 221 -11.26 11.75 11.62
CA PRO A 221 -12.26 12.63 10.96
C PRO A 221 -11.92 12.97 9.48
N ASP A 222 -12.60 13.91 8.82
CA ASP A 222 -13.16 13.79 7.45
C ASP A 222 -12.29 13.74 6.16
N SER A 223 -11.17 14.44 6.00
CA SER A 223 -10.66 14.87 4.65
C SER A 223 -9.85 13.92 3.72
N ILE A 224 -8.90 13.10 4.12
CA ILE A 224 -8.47 12.95 5.48
C ILE A 224 -9.35 11.86 6.17
N LEU A 225 -10.42 11.29 5.57
CA LEU A 225 -11.13 10.03 5.96
C LEU A 225 -11.99 9.54 4.79
N TRP A 226 -12.51 10.48 4.02
CA TRP A 226 -13.12 10.33 2.71
C TRP A 226 -12.11 10.64 1.57
N ARG A 227 -10.79 10.57 1.84
CA ARG A 227 -9.73 10.60 0.80
C ARG A 227 -9.80 9.32 -0.04
N GLN A 228 -9.71 9.48 -1.35
CA GLN A 228 -9.60 8.39 -2.31
C GLN A 228 -8.34 7.54 -2.05
N LYS A 229 -8.39 6.26 -2.42
CA LYS A 229 -7.25 5.35 -2.37
C LYS A 229 -6.11 5.82 -3.29
N GLU A 230 -4.98 6.19 -2.68
CA GLU A 230 -3.68 6.15 -3.35
C GLU A 230 -3.08 4.74 -3.27
N GLN A 231 -2.48 4.26 -4.36
CA GLN A 231 -1.69 3.02 -4.33
C GLN A 231 -0.32 3.28 -3.68
N PHE A 232 0.20 2.29 -2.94
CA PHE A 232 1.44 2.44 -2.15
C PHE A 232 2.62 2.95 -2.99
N SER A 233 2.80 2.40 -4.19
CA SER A 233 3.90 2.78 -5.08
C SER A 233 3.76 4.20 -5.65
N ASP A 234 2.54 4.73 -5.74
CA ASP A 234 2.27 6.09 -6.23
C ASP A 234 2.32 7.12 -5.06
N GLY A 235 1.71 6.80 -3.91
CA GLY A 235 1.66 7.66 -2.70
C GLY A 235 3.00 7.86 -1.98
N VAL A 236 3.95 6.93 -2.16
CA VAL A 236 5.36 7.09 -1.77
C VAL A 236 6.05 8.25 -2.51
N GLY A 237 5.58 8.62 -3.71
CA GLY A 237 6.08 9.75 -4.49
C GLY A 237 6.38 9.37 -5.94
N TYR A 238 5.80 10.10 -6.89
CA TYR A 238 5.75 9.72 -8.30
C TYR A 238 7.11 9.45 -8.95
N SER A 239 8.14 10.23 -8.60
CA SER A 239 9.50 10.05 -9.14
C SER A 239 10.15 8.70 -8.78
N TRP A 240 9.63 7.96 -7.80
CA TRP A 240 10.11 6.60 -7.51
C TRP A 240 9.87 5.63 -8.67
N ILE A 241 8.61 5.47 -9.09
CA ILE A 241 8.24 4.59 -10.22
C ILE A 241 8.88 5.08 -11.52
N ASP A 242 8.87 6.40 -11.73
CA ASP A 242 9.33 6.97 -12.98
C ASP A 242 10.86 6.78 -13.12
N THR A 243 11.63 6.91 -12.02
CA THR A 243 13.08 6.60 -12.02
C THR A 243 13.37 5.09 -12.16
N LEU A 244 12.50 4.19 -11.66
CA LEU A 244 12.64 2.75 -11.92
C LEU A 244 12.46 2.43 -13.41
N LYS A 245 11.47 3.05 -14.06
CA LYS A 245 11.23 2.93 -15.51
C LYS A 245 12.44 3.45 -16.31
N ASP A 246 12.95 4.63 -15.96
CA ASP A 246 14.13 5.24 -16.60
C ASP A 246 15.41 4.42 -16.38
N THR A 247 15.62 3.89 -15.17
CA THR A 247 16.76 3.01 -14.87
C THR A 247 16.69 1.74 -15.72
N ALA A 248 15.51 1.12 -15.84
CA ALA A 248 15.31 -0.05 -16.67
C ALA A 248 15.57 0.21 -18.18
N LEU A 249 15.21 1.40 -18.68
CA LEU A 249 15.51 1.84 -20.05
C LEU A 249 17.02 1.88 -20.34
N VAL A 250 17.84 2.23 -19.34
CA VAL A 250 19.31 2.25 -19.41
C VAL A 250 19.92 0.87 -19.18
N LYS A 251 19.37 0.06 -18.28
CA LYS A 251 19.89 -1.27 -17.93
C LYS A 251 19.64 -2.32 -19.01
N VAL A 252 18.54 -2.23 -19.75
CA VAL A 252 18.14 -3.21 -20.76
C VAL A 252 18.20 -2.59 -22.16
N SER A 253 19.04 -3.11 -23.05
CA SER A 253 19.11 -2.63 -24.43
C SER A 253 17.87 -3.02 -25.25
N ASP A 254 17.57 -2.25 -26.29
CA ASP A 254 16.43 -2.57 -27.19
C ASP A 254 16.63 -3.92 -27.89
N GLU A 255 17.87 -4.27 -28.23
CA GLU A 255 18.20 -5.57 -28.84
C GLU A 255 17.95 -6.73 -27.87
N ALA A 256 18.38 -6.60 -26.61
CA ALA A 256 18.16 -7.63 -25.59
C ALA A 256 16.66 -7.81 -25.29
N PHE A 257 15.91 -6.70 -25.25
CA PHE A 257 14.47 -6.71 -25.05
C PHE A 257 13.71 -7.30 -26.25
N ALA A 258 14.10 -6.99 -27.49
CA ALA A 258 13.50 -7.57 -28.70
C ALA A 258 13.65 -9.10 -28.76
N LYS A 259 14.73 -9.64 -28.17
CA LYS A 259 15.00 -11.09 -28.07
C LYS A 259 14.46 -11.73 -26.77
N ALA A 260 13.65 -11.03 -25.98
CA ALA A 260 13.15 -11.53 -24.69
C ALA A 260 12.37 -12.85 -24.82
N SER A 261 11.62 -13.04 -25.90
CA SER A 261 10.86 -14.27 -26.20
C SER A 261 11.74 -15.45 -26.62
N GLU A 262 12.95 -15.21 -27.13
CA GLU A 262 13.94 -16.25 -27.42
C GLU A 262 14.55 -16.78 -26.11
N ARG A 263 14.72 -15.90 -25.11
CA ARG A 263 15.24 -16.24 -23.77
C ARG A 263 14.18 -16.86 -22.86
N TRP A 264 12.96 -16.32 -22.86
CA TRP A 264 11.88 -16.74 -21.96
C TRP A 264 10.62 -17.13 -22.71
N LEU A 265 10.44 -18.43 -22.92
CA LEU A 265 9.27 -19.03 -23.57
C LEU A 265 8.00 -19.01 -22.70
N LYS A 266 8.15 -18.93 -21.38
CA LYS A 266 7.07 -18.80 -20.39
C LYS A 266 7.22 -17.46 -19.66
N ASP A 267 6.11 -16.75 -19.46
CA ASP A 267 6.03 -15.47 -18.74
C ASP A 267 7.07 -14.45 -19.23
N THR A 268 7.12 -14.26 -20.56
CA THR A 268 8.05 -13.34 -21.22
C THR A 268 7.83 -11.91 -20.72
N PRO A 269 8.88 -11.20 -20.25
CA PRO A 269 8.76 -9.83 -19.78
C PRO A 269 8.23 -8.87 -20.85
N GLN A 270 7.10 -8.20 -20.56
CA GLN A 270 6.42 -7.27 -21.49
C GLN A 270 6.94 -5.83 -21.39
N THR A 271 7.86 -5.54 -20.46
CA THR A 271 8.52 -4.23 -20.32
C THR A 271 9.98 -4.42 -19.94
N LYS A 272 10.84 -3.43 -20.23
CA LYS A 272 12.24 -3.44 -19.78
C LYS A 272 12.40 -3.49 -18.26
N GLU A 273 11.46 -2.93 -17.50
CA GLU A 273 11.45 -3.03 -16.03
C GLU A 273 11.19 -4.47 -15.58
N ALA A 274 10.21 -5.15 -16.19
CA ALA A 274 9.98 -6.57 -15.93
C ALA A 274 11.17 -7.44 -16.37
N TYR A 275 11.85 -7.09 -17.47
CA TYR A 275 13.07 -7.75 -17.95
C TYR A 275 14.17 -7.62 -16.90
N TRP A 276 14.47 -6.40 -16.46
CA TRP A 276 15.51 -6.11 -15.48
C TRP A 276 15.29 -6.84 -14.15
N TYR A 277 14.06 -6.85 -13.62
CA TYR A 277 13.74 -7.61 -12.40
C TYR A 277 13.85 -9.12 -12.61
N ARG A 278 13.45 -9.63 -13.78
CA ARG A 278 13.58 -11.05 -14.12
C ARG A 278 15.04 -11.50 -14.19
N GLU A 279 15.94 -10.67 -14.72
CA GLU A 279 17.37 -10.96 -14.70
C GLU A 279 17.97 -11.00 -13.30
N ILE A 280 17.61 -10.04 -12.43
CA ILE A 280 18.06 -10.03 -11.03
C ILE A 280 17.51 -11.27 -10.30
N PHE A 281 16.25 -11.63 -10.54
CA PHE A 281 15.65 -12.82 -9.95
C PHE A 281 16.40 -14.10 -10.37
N GLU A 282 16.68 -14.28 -11.67
CA GLU A 282 17.40 -15.46 -12.16
C GLU A 282 18.87 -15.51 -11.73
N HIS A 283 19.48 -14.37 -11.41
CA HIS A 283 20.81 -14.33 -10.80
C HIS A 283 20.82 -14.96 -9.39
N TRP A 284 19.79 -14.71 -8.59
CA TRP A 284 19.64 -15.30 -7.26
C TRP A 284 19.04 -16.71 -7.29
N TYR A 285 18.08 -16.93 -8.18
CA TYR A 285 17.21 -18.11 -8.24
C TYR A 285 17.20 -18.72 -9.66
N PRO A 286 18.33 -19.31 -10.12
CA PRO A 286 18.49 -19.81 -11.48
C PRO A 286 17.75 -21.13 -11.76
N GLN A 287 16.99 -21.68 -10.81
CA GLN A 287 16.26 -22.93 -10.98
C GLN A 287 14.84 -22.67 -11.51
N ASP A 288 14.43 -23.41 -12.55
CA ASP A 288 13.08 -23.28 -13.16
C ASP A 288 11.94 -23.34 -12.12
N ALA A 289 12.07 -24.19 -11.11
CA ALA A 289 11.09 -24.32 -10.03
C ALA A 289 10.87 -23.02 -9.22
N CYS A 290 11.89 -22.16 -9.12
CA CYS A 290 11.74 -20.84 -8.51
C CYS A 290 10.92 -19.93 -9.41
N THR A 291 11.18 -19.89 -10.72
CA THR A 291 10.35 -19.15 -11.68
C THR A 291 8.90 -19.64 -11.66
N GLU A 292 8.66 -20.96 -11.67
CA GLU A 292 7.30 -21.53 -11.65
C GLU A 292 6.53 -21.27 -10.35
N SER A 293 7.21 -20.84 -9.28
CA SER A 293 6.56 -20.41 -8.03
C SER A 293 6.05 -18.96 -8.04
N VAL A 294 6.49 -18.15 -9.01
CA VAL A 294 6.12 -16.73 -9.09
C VAL A 294 4.79 -16.55 -9.80
N VAL A 295 3.84 -15.89 -9.13
CA VAL A 295 2.56 -15.48 -9.71
C VAL A 295 2.57 -13.97 -9.92
N ARG A 296 2.27 -13.53 -11.14
CA ARG A 296 2.18 -12.10 -11.50
C ARG A 296 0.88 -11.48 -10.97
N TRP A 297 0.94 -10.22 -10.55
CA TRP A 297 -0.28 -9.44 -10.34
C TRP A 297 -0.82 -8.99 -11.70
N ILE A 298 -2.00 -9.48 -12.09
CA ILE A 298 -2.62 -9.20 -13.40
C ILE A 298 -3.83 -8.25 -13.23
N PRO A 299 -3.91 -7.14 -13.99
CA PRO A 299 -5.11 -6.29 -14.05
C PRO A 299 -6.32 -7.00 -14.67
N ARG A 300 -7.55 -6.63 -14.25
CA ARG A 300 -8.80 -7.11 -14.86
C ARG A 300 -9.06 -6.45 -16.23
N ALA A 301 -8.28 -6.84 -17.24
CA ALA A 301 -8.42 -6.33 -18.61
C ALA A 301 -9.81 -6.62 -19.21
N ASP A 302 -10.48 -7.68 -18.74
CA ASP A 302 -11.87 -8.04 -19.02
C ASP A 302 -12.89 -7.00 -18.50
N TRP A 303 -12.53 -6.19 -17.50
CA TRP A 303 -13.29 -5.02 -17.05
C TRP A 303 -12.86 -3.71 -17.74
N GLY A 304 -12.07 -3.80 -18.82
CA GLY A 304 -11.55 -2.65 -19.56
C GLY A 304 -10.42 -1.89 -18.84
N CYS A 305 -9.77 -2.52 -17.87
CA CYS A 305 -8.65 -1.92 -17.13
C CYS A 305 -7.35 -1.96 -17.97
N PRO A 306 -6.48 -0.94 -17.84
CA PRO A 306 -5.18 -0.89 -18.53
C PRO A 306 -4.21 -1.96 -18.02
N ALA A 307 -3.17 -2.22 -18.81
CA ALA A 307 -2.09 -3.16 -18.48
C ALA A 307 -1.09 -2.63 -17.44
N ASP A 308 -0.93 -1.31 -17.27
CA ASP A 308 -0.13 -0.76 -16.14
C ASP A 308 -0.97 -0.91 -14.84
N PRO A 309 -0.48 -1.61 -13.81
CA PRO A 309 -1.20 -1.84 -12.56
C PRO A 309 -1.36 -0.59 -11.68
N SER A 310 -0.61 0.50 -11.96
CA SER A 310 -0.65 1.75 -11.20
C SER A 310 -2.06 2.34 -11.08
N GLY A 311 -2.33 2.99 -9.95
CA GLY A 311 -3.59 3.67 -9.67
C GLY A 311 -3.83 4.80 -10.67
N ARG A 312 -2.75 5.49 -11.06
CA ARG A 312 -2.72 6.58 -12.06
C ARG A 312 -3.24 6.16 -13.43
N ALA A 313 -3.22 4.87 -13.77
CA ALA A 313 -3.73 4.38 -15.05
C ALA A 313 -5.27 4.20 -15.06
N GLN A 314 -5.91 4.15 -13.89
CA GLN A 314 -7.35 3.92 -13.78
C GLN A 314 -8.14 5.24 -13.92
N LYS A 315 -9.17 5.27 -14.77
CA LYS A 315 -10.02 6.47 -15.00
C LYS A 315 -10.63 7.08 -13.73
N ALA A 316 -10.77 6.29 -12.66
CA ALA A 316 -11.30 6.76 -11.38
C ALA A 316 -10.35 7.72 -10.63
N HIS A 317 -9.05 7.70 -10.94
CA HIS A 317 -8.04 8.59 -10.37
C HIS A 317 -8.31 10.05 -10.76
N ASP A 318 -8.35 10.34 -12.07
CA ASP A 318 -8.45 11.71 -12.58
C ASP A 318 -9.78 12.40 -12.17
N ALA A 319 -10.86 11.62 -12.08
CA ALA A 319 -12.19 12.08 -11.69
C ALA A 319 -12.30 12.61 -10.23
N ALA A 320 -11.29 12.38 -9.38
CA ALA A 320 -11.20 12.99 -8.06
C ALA A 320 -10.51 14.37 -8.10
N TYR A 321 -9.52 14.53 -8.99
CA TYR A 321 -8.81 15.80 -9.17
C TYR A 321 -9.64 16.82 -9.94
N GLU A 322 -10.42 16.39 -10.94
CA GLU A 322 -11.36 17.27 -11.68
C GLU A 322 -12.48 17.88 -10.81
N LYS A 323 -12.80 17.27 -9.66
CA LYS A 323 -13.80 17.80 -8.70
C LYS A 323 -13.23 18.74 -7.65
N SER A 324 -11.92 18.94 -7.66
CA SER A 324 -11.19 19.74 -6.68
C SER A 324 -10.67 21.08 -7.25
N ALA A 325 -11.13 21.44 -8.46
CA ALA A 325 -10.82 22.67 -9.20
C ALA A 325 -12.09 23.48 -9.48
#